data_AF-A0A4W5LMD3-F1
#
_entry.id   AF-A0A4W5LMD3-F1
#
_cell.length_a   1.000
_cell.length_b   1.000
_cell.length_c   1.000
_cell.angle_alpha   90.00
_cell.angle_beta   90.00
_cell.angle_gamma   90.00
#
_symmetry.space_group_name_H-M   'P 1'
#
loop_
_entity.id
_entity.type
_entity.pdbx_description
1 polymer ?
#
loop_
_entity_poly.entity_id
_entity_poly.type
_entity_poly.pdbx_seq_one_letter_code
_entity_poly.pdbx_strand_id
1 'polypeptide(L)' 'MGIDKVAFTGSTKVGQLIKEAAAKSNLKRVTLELGGKNPCIVFADSDCK' A
#
# COMPACT_ATOMS: atom_id res chain seq x y z
N MET A 1 -18.67 -14.54 7.17
CA MET A 1 -17.79 -13.35 7.33
C MET A 1 -18.45 -12.18 6.62
N GLY A 2 -18.80 -11.11 7.34
CA GLY A 2 -19.57 -9.97 6.81
C GLY A 2 -18.73 -8.74 6.43
N ILE A 3 -17.48 -8.94 6.00
CA ILE A 3 -16.61 -7.84 5.55
C ILE A 3 -16.43 -7.96 4.03
N ASP A 4 -16.90 -6.93 3.31
CA ASP A 4 -16.92 -6.91 1.85
C ASP A 4 -15.67 -6.24 1.23
N LYS A 5 -14.98 -5.39 2.00
CA LYS A 5 -13.76 -4.69 1.55
C LYS A 5 -12.81 -4.42 2.71
N VAL A 6 -11.50 -4.46 2.42
CA VAL A 6 -10.44 -3.96 3.29
C VAL A 6 -9.61 -2.92 2.53
N ALA A 7 -9.39 -1.76 3.14
CA ALA A 7 -8.40 -0.78 2.69
C ALA A 7 -7.31 -0.69 3.75
N PHE A 8 -6.06 -0.88 3.35
CA PHE A 8 -4.93 -0.96 4.27
C PHE A 8 -3.80 -0.05 3.81
N THR A 9 -3.23 0.69 4.76
CA THR A 9 -2.00 1.45 4.59
C THR A 9 -0.97 0.94 5.58
N GLY A 10 0.23 0.57 5.11
CA GLY A 10 1.26 0.07 6.00
C GLY A 10 2.44 -0.58 5.27
N SER A 11 3.09 -1.53 5.92
CA SER A 11 4.30 -2.16 5.37
C SER A 11 3.98 -3.16 4.26
N THR A 12 4.90 -3.30 3.30
CA THR A 12 4.78 -4.25 2.20
C THR A 12 4.61 -5.68 2.68
N LYS A 13 5.31 -6.07 3.75
CA LYS A 13 5.24 -7.43 4.32
C LYS A 13 3.85 -7.74 4.87
N VAL A 14 3.23 -6.79 5.58
CA VAL A 14 1.87 -7.00 6.12
C VAL A 14 0.82 -6.93 5.02
N GLY A 15 0.99 -6.06 4.02
CA GLY A 15 0.11 -6.00 2.85
C GLY A 15 -0.01 -7.34 2.11
N GLN A 16 1.09 -8.09 1.98
CA GLN A 16 1.09 -9.45 1.41
C GLN A 16 0.23 -10.41 2.23
N LEU A 17 0.39 -10.40 3.57
CA LEU A 17 -0.40 -11.24 4.48
C LEU A 17 -1.90 -10.92 4.40
N ILE A 18 -2.25 -9.64 4.28
CA ILE A 18 -3.64 -9.20 4.12
C ILE A 18 -4.23 -9.70 2.80
N LYS A 19 -3.47 -9.61 1.71
CA LYS A 19 -3.92 -10.13 0.40
C LYS A 19 -4.13 -11.64 0.43
N GLU A 20 -3.24 -12.39 1.07
CA GLU A 20 -3.41 -13.83 1.28
C GLU A 20 -4.62 -14.16 2.14
N ALA A 21 -4.84 -13.44 3.25
CA ALA A 21 -5.97 -13.66 4.13
C ALA A 21 -7.30 -13.38 3.41
N ALA A 22 -7.36 -12.37 2.55
CA ALA A 22 -8.52 -12.11 1.69
C ALA A 22 -8.77 -13.26 0.71
N ALA A 23 -7.69 -13.77 0.08
CA ALA A 23 -7.76 -14.92 -0.84
C ALA A 23 -8.27 -16.20 -0.16
N LYS A 24 -7.79 -16.46 1.07
CA LYS A 24 -8.13 -17.66 1.87
C LYS A 24 -9.49 -17.59 2.57
N SER A 25 -10.18 -16.44 2.52
CA SER A 25 -11.46 -16.25 3.23
C SER A 25 -12.63 -16.13 2.25
N ASN A 26 -13.05 -14.92 1.89
CA ASN A 26 -14.25 -14.67 1.09
C ASN A 26 -13.97 -13.87 -0.19
N LEU A 27 -12.71 -13.81 -0.64
CA LEU A 27 -12.29 -13.04 -1.80
C LEU A 27 -12.73 -11.55 -1.76
N LYS A 28 -12.83 -10.98 -0.54
CA LYS A 28 -13.15 -9.56 -0.34
C LYS A 28 -12.17 -8.68 -1.11
N ARG A 29 -12.67 -7.54 -1.61
CA ARG A 29 -11.84 -6.57 -2.31
C ARG A 29 -10.80 -5.98 -1.36
N VAL A 30 -9.57 -5.81 -1.84
CA VAL A 30 -8.47 -5.24 -1.05
C VAL A 30 -7.83 -4.08 -1.80
N THR A 31 -7.60 -2.97 -1.09
CA THR A 31 -6.76 -1.85 -1.55
C THR A 31 -5.57 -1.73 -0.60
N LEU A 32 -4.36 -1.62 -1.14
CA LEU A 32 -3.11 -1.62 -0.38
C LEU A 32 -2.25 -0.40 -0.75
N GLU A 33 -2.04 0.50 0.20
CA GLU A 33 -1.05 1.58 0.11
C GLU A 33 0.17 1.17 0.92
N LEU A 34 1.24 0.76 0.22
CA LEU A 34 2.39 0.13 0.83
C LEU A 34 3.59 1.07 0.88
N GLY A 35 4.68 0.61 1.48
CA GLY A 35 5.90 1.40 1.58
C GLY A 35 6.40 1.86 0.21
N GLY A 36 7.21 2.92 0.22
CA GLY A 36 7.88 3.46 -0.95
C GLY A 36 9.28 3.93 -0.57
N LYS A 37 10.13 4.05 -1.58
CA LYS A 37 11.44 4.70 -1.47
C LYS A 37 11.52 5.76 -2.54
N ASN A 38 10.71 6.80 -2.38
CA ASN A 38 10.47 7.78 -3.42
C ASN A 38 11.66 8.74 -3.50
N PRO A 39 12.43 8.73 -4.60
CA PRO A 39 13.55 9.65 -4.74
C PRO A 39 13.04 11.06 -5.02
N CYS A 40 13.77 12.05 -4.53
CA CYS A 40 13.62 13.44 -4.92
C CYS A 40 14.98 13.93 -5.43
N ILE A 41 15.01 14.42 -6.67
CA ILE A 41 16.23 14.91 -7.33
C ILE A 41 16.03 16.39 -7.59
N VAL A 42 16.95 17.21 -7.07
CA VAL A 42 16.92 18.67 -7.17
C VAL A 42 18.21 19.11 -7.85
N PHE A 43 18.07 19.85 -8.94
CA PHE A 43 19.19 20.35 -9.74
C PHE A 43 19.65 21.74 -9.27
N ALA A 44 20.86 22.12 -9.65
CA ALA A 44 21.50 23.37 -9.20
C ALA A 44 20.76 24.64 -9.66
N ASP A 45 19.94 24.55 -10.71
CA ASP A 45 19.13 25.62 -11.28
C ASP A 45 17.68 25.65 -10.76
N SER A 46 17.35 24.80 -9.78
CA SER A 46 16.03 24.82 -9.16
C SER A 46 15.77 26.11 -8.38
N ASP A 47 14.54 26.61 -8.44
CA ASP A 47 14.07 27.72 -7.59
C ASP A 47 13.88 27.21 -6.16
N CYS A 48 14.85 27.48 -5.29
CA CYS A 48 14.75 27.25 -3.85
C CYS A 48 14.50 28.59 -3.14
N LYS A 49 13.24 28.83 -2.78
CA LYS A 49 12.81 29.95 -1.92
C LYS A 49 12.88 29.57 -0.44
#